data_AF-W0JQJ3-F1
#
_entry.id   AF-W0JQJ3-F1
#
_cell.length_a   1.000
_cell.length_b   1.000
_cell.length_c   1.000
_cell.angle_alpha   90.00
_cell.angle_beta   90.00
_cell.angle_gamma   90.00
#
_symmetry.space_group_name_H-M   'P 1'
#
loop_
_entity.id
_entity.type
_entity.pdbx_description
1 polymer ?
#
loop_
_entity_poly.entity_id
_entity_poly.type
_entity_poly.pdbx_seq_one_letter_code
_entity_poly.pdbx_strand_id
1 'polypeptide(L)' 'MTEVETIHRKVNGQQETFRVVTLTDATGQETVYRFRDTGHGHKYLGDGEPSEKAREAVAEFR' A
#
# COMPACT_ATOMS: atom_id res chain seq x y z
N MET A 1 -11.83 9.27 -1.88
CA MET A 1 -10.88 9.19 -3.02
C MET A 1 -9.82 8.15 -2.69
N THR A 2 -9.27 7.48 -3.69
CA THR A 2 -8.21 6.47 -3.49
C THR A 2 -7.04 6.82 -4.38
N GLU A 3 -5.85 6.92 -3.80
CA GLU A 3 -4.61 7.14 -4.51
C GLU A 3 -3.64 5.99 -4.19
N VAL A 4 -2.90 5.51 -5.20
CA VAL A 4 -1.89 4.47 -5.03
C VAL A 4 -0.55 4.97 -5.57
N GLU A 5 0.40 5.15 -4.69
CA GLU A 5 1.78 5.49 -5.05
C GLU A 5 2.66 4.23 -5.07
N THR A 6 3.58 4.17 -6.03
CA THR A 6 4.56 3.10 -6.15
C THR A 6 5.95 3.63 -5.82
N ILE A 7 6.58 3.04 -4.81
CA ILE A 7 7.90 3.44 -4.35
C ILE A 7 8.85 2.27 -4.54
N HIS A 8 9.88 2.45 -5.35
CA HIS A 8 10.99 1.49 -5.43
C HIS A 8 12.12 1.98 -4.52
N ARG A 9 12.58 1.13 -3.61
CA ARG A 9 13.66 1.48 -2.67
C ARG A 9 14.65 0.33 -2.52
N LYS A 10 15.93 0.67 -2.46
CA LYS A 10 16.98 -0.30 -2.13
C LYS A 10 17.02 -0.55 -0.63
N VAL A 11 16.80 -1.77 -0.20
CA VAL A 11 16.83 -2.24 1.19
C VAL A 11 17.80 -3.41 1.26
N ASN A 12 18.82 -3.33 2.13
CA ASN A 12 19.85 -4.37 2.28
C ASN A 12 20.49 -4.85 0.96
N GLY A 13 20.70 -3.94 0.01
CA GLY A 13 21.30 -4.27 -1.28
C GLY A 13 20.31 -4.75 -2.36
N GLN A 14 19.07 -5.07 -2.00
CA GLN A 14 18.03 -5.54 -2.91
C GLN A 14 17.04 -4.42 -3.22
N GLN A 15 16.49 -4.40 -4.45
CA GLN A 15 15.41 -3.49 -4.81
C GLN A 15 14.09 -4.07 -4.30
N GLU A 16 13.44 -3.37 -3.38
CA GLU A 16 12.09 -3.68 -2.90
C GLU A 16 11.10 -2.67 -3.49
N THR A 17 9.89 -3.14 -3.80
CA THR A 17 8.78 -2.31 -4.28
C THR A 17 7.75 -2.19 -3.18
N PHE A 18 7.28 -0.97 -2.94
CA PHE A 18 6.24 -0.65 -1.98
C PHE A 18 5.08 0.01 -2.69
N ARG A 19 3.86 -0.28 -2.22
CA ARG A 19 2.64 0.40 -2.65
C ARG A 19 2.08 1.15 -1.45
N VAL A 20 1.86 2.44 -1.60
CA VAL A 20 1.29 3.29 -0.56
C VAL A 20 -0.10 3.68 -1.03
N VAL A 21 -1.12 3.22 -0.32
CA VAL A 21 -2.53 3.51 -0.62
C VAL A 21 -3.01 4.59 0.33
N THR A 22 -3.48 5.71 -0.22
CA THR A 22 -4.10 6.79 0.54
C THR A 22 -5.59 6.78 0.28
N LEU A 23 -6.39 6.64 1.35
CA LEU A 23 -7.84 6.73 1.31
C LEU A 23 -8.28 8.04 1.95
N THR A 24 -8.95 8.89 1.18
CA THR A 24 -9.58 10.12 1.69
C THR A 24 -11.07 9.88 1.86
N ASP A 25 -11.58 10.08 3.08
CA ASP A 25 -13.00 9.94 3.39
C ASP A 25 -13.82 11.19 3.02
N ALA A 26 -15.13 11.17 3.32
CA ALA A 26 -16.04 12.28 3.02
C ALA A 26 -15.78 13.55 3.84
N THR A 27 -15.06 13.44 4.96
CA THR A 27 -14.64 14.57 5.79
C THR A 27 -13.32 15.19 5.31
N GLY A 28 -12.66 14.56 4.33
CA GLY A 28 -11.33 14.94 3.88
C GLY A 28 -10.21 14.32 4.72
N GLN A 29 -10.52 13.42 5.66
CA GLN A 29 -9.51 12.73 6.45
C GLN A 29 -8.83 11.66 5.60
N GLU A 30 -7.50 11.71 5.60
CA GLU A 30 -6.67 10.74 4.88
C GLU A 30 -6.19 9.64 5.81
N THR A 31 -6.34 8.39 5.36
CA THR A 31 -5.76 7.21 6.00
C THR A 31 -4.78 6.54 5.05
N VAL A 32 -3.54 6.34 5.49
CA VAL A 32 -2.45 5.82 4.66
C VAL A 32 -2.14 4.38 5.02
N TYR A 33 -2.10 3.52 4.02
CA TYR A 33 -1.79 2.09 4.13
C TYR A 33 -0.54 1.77 3.33
N ARG A 34 0.47 1.18 3.97
CA ARG A 34 1.73 0.82 3.31
C ARG A 34 1.82 -0.69 3.11
N PHE A 35 2.11 -1.09 1.88
CA PHE A 35 2.29 -2.48 1.50
C PHE A 35 3.66 -2.68 0.87
N ARG A 36 4.27 -3.82 1.14
CA ARG A 36 5.45 -4.30 0.42
C ARG A 36 5.05 -5.33 -0.62
N ASP A 37 5.56 -5.18 -1.84
CA ASP A 37 5.50 -6.21 -2.85
C ASP A 37 6.47 -7.36 -2.53
N THR A 38 5.95 -8.59 -2.58
CA THR A 38 6.72 -9.81 -2.27
C THR A 38 6.89 -10.73 -3.48
N GLY A 39 6.47 -10.31 -4.68
CA GLY A 39 6.41 -11.13 -5.89
C GLY A 39 5.28 -12.17 -5.91
N HIS A 40 4.73 -12.55 -4.76
CA HIS A 40 3.56 -13.42 -4.64
C HIS A 40 2.27 -12.67 -4.28
N GLY A 41 2.40 -11.40 -3.94
CA GLY A 41 1.34 -10.49 -3.52
C GLY A 41 1.87 -9.36 -2.65
N HIS A 42 0.97 -8.67 -1.95
CA HIS A 42 1.28 -7.50 -1.14
C HIS A 42 1.18 -7.80 0.36
N LYS A 43 2.24 -7.48 1.11
CA LYS A 43 2.28 -7.61 2.57
C LYS A 43 2.04 -6.24 3.21
N TYR A 44 0.98 -6.12 4.01
CA TYR A 44 0.72 -4.91 4.78
C TYR A 44 1.79 -4.69 5.86
N LEU A 45 2.23 -3.44 6.03
CA LEU A 45 3.30 -3.03 6.93
C LEU A 45 2.82 -2.19 8.12
N GLY A 46 1.52 -1.87 8.20
CA GLY A 46 0.95 -1.15 9.34
C GLY A 46 0.53 -2.09 10.46
N ASP A 47 0.07 -1.49 11.56
CA ASP A 47 -0.52 -2.22 12.68
C ASP A 47 -1.95 -2.66 12.36
N GLY A 48 -2.30 -3.87 12.79
CA GLY A 48 -3.63 -4.45 12.57
C GLY A 48 -3.89 -4.90 11.14
N GLU A 49 -5.17 -4.99 10.78
CA GLU A 49 -5.60 -5.34 9.43
C GLU A 49 -5.84 -4.08 8.58
N PRO A 50 -5.39 -4.06 7.31
CA PRO A 50 -5.72 -2.97 6.41
C PRO A 50 -7.23 -2.97 6.10
N SER A 51 -7.76 -1.80 5.78
CA SER A 51 -9.15 -1.73 5.28
C SER A 51 -9.33 -2.53 3.98
N GLU A 52 -10.54 -3.05 3.76
CA GLU A 52 -10.88 -3.78 2.53
C GLU A 52 -10.59 -2.94 1.29
N LYS A 53 -10.98 -1.66 1.30
CA LYS A 53 -10.70 -0.74 0.20
C LYS A 53 -9.20 -0.59 -0.12
N ALA A 54 -8.35 -0.55 0.91
CA ALA A 54 -6.91 -0.47 0.69
C ALA A 54 -6.35 -1.79 0.12
N ARG A 55 -6.91 -2.92 0.54
CA ARG A 55 -6.54 -4.25 0.04
C ARG A 55 -6.99 -4.46 -1.41
N GLU A 56 -8.17 -3.99 -1.78
CA GLU A 56 -8.68 -4.00 -3.16
C GLU A 56 -7.81 -3.11 -4.06
N ALA A 57 -7.53 -1.87 -3.63
CA ALA A 57 -6.73 -0.93 -4.39
C ALA A 57 -5.31 -1.45 -4.68
N VAL A 58 -4.69 -2.14 -3.72
CA VAL A 58 -3.36 -2.71 -3.95
C VAL A 58 -3.41 -3.98 -4.79
N ALA A 59 -4.50 -4.74 -4.79
CA ALA A 59 -4.63 -5.99 -5.54
C ALA A 59 -4.62 -5.79 -7.07
N GLU A 60 -4.94 -4.58 -7.55
CA GLU A 60 -4.85 -4.21 -8.97
C GLU A 60 -3.40 -4.14 -9.49
N PHE A 61 -2.41 -4.11 -8.60
CA PHE A 61 -1.00 -3.92 -8.92
C PHE A 61 -0.13 -5.19 -8.81
N ARG A 62 -0.79 -6.35 -8.91
CA ARG A 62 -0.16 -7.68 -8.84
C ARG A 62 0.48 -8.11 -10.15
#